data_AF-A0A2S5KW06-F1
#
_entry.id   AF-A0A2S5KW06-F1
#
_cell.length_a   1.000
_cell.length_b   1.000
_cell.length_c   1.000
_cell.angle_alpha   90.00
_cell.angle_beta   90.00
_cell.angle_gamma   90.00
#
_symmetry.space_group_name_H-M   'P 1'
#
loop_
_entity.id
_entity.type
_entity.pdbx_description
1 polymer ?
#
loop_
_entity_poly.entity_id
_entity_poly.type
_entity_poly.pdbx_seq_one_letter_code
_entity_poly.pdbx_strand_id
1 'polypeptide(L)'
;MSTPALWPQDRLALTDVARAQAVKATEQAFARTLTSLQIDIGLVRVLEAIYVPLAAWVVAGQERLQRPMVLGINGAQGAGKSTLSNLLEIILSAGFGKRVVVFSIDDLYKTREERERLASEVHPLLMTRGVPGTHDIDLGLQLIESVKQAERHQATKIPVFDKSIDDRCDPMFWQEWEGSADVIIFEGWCVGAKPQADEELIAPVNTLEEVEDDQQTWRRYVNEQLKGLYAELFEQLDALVMLKVPSMEAVYAWRTQQEQKLAERVRMMGTHHATDGLRIMDAEQIRRFIMHYERITRHTLAEMPARADVTLHLNQHHQIASVQLR
;
A
#
# COMPACT_ATOMS: atom_id res chain seq x y z
N MET A 1 28.69 -0.75 5.94
CA MET A 1 27.62 -0.93 4.94
C MET A 1 27.14 -2.36 5.06
N SER A 2 25.89 -2.59 5.47
CA SER A 2 25.27 -3.91 5.50
C SER A 2 25.17 -4.45 4.06
N THR A 3 25.47 -5.73 3.86
CA THR A 3 25.22 -6.42 2.60
C THR A 3 23.70 -6.44 2.37
N PRO A 4 23.19 -6.01 1.18
CA PRO A 4 21.76 -6.06 0.91
C PRO A 4 21.27 -7.52 0.95
N ALA A 5 20.03 -7.72 1.36
CA ALA A 5 19.38 -9.01 1.18
C ALA A 5 19.40 -9.41 -0.30
N LEU A 6 19.45 -10.70 -0.56
CA LEU A 6 19.47 -11.24 -1.92
C LEU A 6 18.15 -11.96 -2.19
N TRP A 7 17.63 -11.79 -3.41
CA TRP A 7 16.62 -12.68 -3.92
C TRP A 7 17.13 -14.14 -3.93
N PRO A 8 16.32 -15.14 -3.53
CA PRO A 8 16.74 -16.55 -3.57
C PRO A 8 17.20 -16.96 -4.97
N GLN A 9 18.46 -17.42 -5.08
CA GLN A 9 19.12 -17.66 -6.37
C GLN A 9 18.45 -18.77 -7.19
N ASP A 10 17.88 -19.76 -6.51
CA ASP A 10 17.12 -20.87 -7.08
C ASP A 10 15.73 -20.46 -7.60
N ARG A 11 15.31 -19.20 -7.35
CA ARG A 11 14.01 -18.65 -7.74
C ARG A 11 14.15 -17.44 -8.67
N LEU A 12 15.28 -17.33 -9.38
CA LEU A 12 15.49 -16.30 -10.39
C LEU A 12 14.76 -16.66 -11.70
N ALA A 13 13.86 -15.78 -12.15
CA ALA A 13 13.14 -15.95 -13.41
C ALA A 13 13.97 -15.55 -14.66
N LEU A 14 15.08 -14.81 -14.48
CA LEU A 14 15.90 -14.27 -15.57
C LEU A 14 17.28 -14.91 -15.64
N THR A 15 17.83 -14.93 -16.86
CA THR A 15 19.27 -15.11 -17.08
C THR A 15 20.06 -13.88 -16.61
N ASP A 16 21.35 -14.04 -16.33
CA ASP A 16 22.20 -12.92 -15.89
C ASP A 16 22.24 -11.76 -16.88
N VAL A 17 22.24 -12.07 -18.18
CA VAL A 17 22.24 -11.05 -19.26
C VAL A 17 20.93 -10.27 -19.26
N ALA A 18 19.78 -10.95 -19.16
CA ALA A 18 18.47 -10.30 -19.13
C ALA A 18 18.30 -9.45 -17.86
N ARG A 19 18.79 -9.93 -16.71
CA ARG A 19 18.80 -9.16 -15.46
C ARG A 19 19.63 -7.88 -15.62
N ALA A 20 20.85 -7.97 -16.15
CA ALA A 20 21.71 -6.81 -16.36
C ALA A 20 21.09 -5.78 -17.32
N GLN A 21 20.40 -6.24 -18.37
CA GLN A 21 19.67 -5.36 -19.29
C GLN A 21 18.51 -4.63 -18.60
N ALA A 22 17.69 -5.35 -17.83
CA ALA A 22 16.58 -4.76 -17.08
C ALA A 22 17.06 -3.75 -16.02
N VAL A 23 18.15 -4.06 -15.31
CA VAL A 23 18.80 -3.12 -14.38
C VAL A 23 19.23 -1.86 -15.11
N LYS A 24 19.95 -1.99 -16.23
CA LYS A 24 20.44 -0.84 -17.00
C LYS A 24 19.29 0.04 -17.53
N ALA A 25 18.24 -0.57 -18.07
CA ALA A 25 17.07 0.16 -18.56
C ALA A 25 16.35 0.90 -17.40
N THR A 26 16.24 0.25 -16.25
CA THR A 26 15.71 0.85 -15.03
C THR A 26 16.57 2.04 -14.59
N GLU A 27 17.89 1.88 -14.48
CA GLU A 27 18.81 2.96 -14.10
C GLU A 27 18.69 4.18 -15.02
N GLN A 28 18.53 3.97 -16.34
CA GLN A 28 18.33 5.04 -17.31
C GLN A 28 16.99 5.77 -17.10
N ALA A 29 15.91 5.05 -16.85
CA ALA A 29 14.62 5.64 -16.51
C ALA A 29 14.68 6.41 -15.18
N PHE A 30 15.43 5.86 -14.23
CA PHE A 30 15.68 6.46 -12.93
C PHE A 30 16.62 7.66 -13.00
N ALA A 31 17.47 7.85 -14.02
CA ALA A 31 18.42 8.96 -14.06
C ALA A 31 17.77 10.34 -13.82
N ARG A 32 16.54 10.54 -14.31
CA ARG A 32 15.75 11.76 -14.08
C ARG A 32 15.17 11.83 -12.66
N THR A 33 14.68 10.72 -12.12
CA THR A 33 14.11 10.61 -10.75
C THR A 33 15.19 10.56 -9.65
N LEU A 34 16.38 10.04 -9.94
CA LEU A 34 17.55 9.98 -9.04
C LEU A 34 18.10 11.37 -8.73
N THR A 35 17.91 12.32 -9.65
CA THR A 35 18.28 13.72 -9.43
C THR A 35 17.35 14.38 -8.39
N SER A 36 16.09 13.93 -8.28
CA SER A 36 15.13 14.43 -7.28
C SER A 36 15.10 13.62 -5.98
N LEU A 37 15.51 12.34 -6.00
CA LEU A 37 15.49 11.45 -4.84
C LEU A 37 16.77 11.45 -4.00
N GLN A 38 17.86 12.11 -4.44
CA GLN A 38 19.17 12.11 -3.77
C GLN A 38 19.57 10.72 -3.26
N ILE A 39 19.81 9.74 -4.15
CA ILE A 39 20.25 8.41 -3.71
C ILE A 39 21.57 7.96 -4.33
N ASP A 40 22.42 7.53 -3.38
CA ASP A 40 23.77 7.02 -3.35
C ASP A 40 23.94 5.64 -4.05
N ILE A 41 25.19 5.18 -4.18
CA ILE A 41 25.62 3.89 -4.79
C ILE A 41 24.88 2.67 -4.20
N GLY A 42 24.31 2.80 -3.00
CA GLY A 42 23.52 1.76 -2.33
C GLY A 42 22.24 1.34 -3.06
N LEU A 43 21.58 2.23 -3.81
CA LEU A 43 20.30 1.92 -4.46
C LEU A 43 20.45 0.94 -5.63
N VAL A 44 21.50 1.10 -6.43
CA VAL A 44 21.80 0.22 -7.57
C VAL A 44 21.96 -1.23 -7.12
N ARG A 45 22.65 -1.44 -5.98
CA ARG A 45 22.83 -2.79 -5.43
C ARG A 45 21.51 -3.42 -5.00
N VAL A 46 20.61 -2.65 -4.39
CA VAL A 46 19.30 -3.18 -3.96
C VAL A 46 18.37 -3.39 -5.15
N LEU A 47 18.45 -2.52 -6.16
CA LEU A 47 17.76 -2.69 -7.44
C LEU A 47 18.10 -4.03 -8.09
N GLU A 48 19.39 -4.33 -8.26
CA GLU A 48 19.84 -5.59 -8.86
C GLU A 48 19.54 -6.81 -7.97
N ALA A 49 19.73 -6.68 -6.66
CA ALA A 49 19.62 -7.80 -5.74
C ALA A 49 18.18 -8.21 -5.40
N ILE A 50 17.22 -7.29 -5.43
CA ILE A 50 15.86 -7.51 -4.92
C ILE A 50 14.80 -7.03 -5.89
N TYR A 51 14.83 -5.76 -6.31
CA TYR A 51 13.68 -5.17 -7.00
C TYR A 51 13.52 -5.62 -8.45
N VAL A 52 14.62 -5.77 -9.20
CA VAL A 52 14.58 -6.35 -10.55
C VAL A 52 14.19 -7.83 -10.51
N PRO A 53 14.75 -8.68 -9.63
CA PRO A 53 14.25 -10.04 -9.42
C PRO A 53 12.76 -10.12 -9.05
N LEU A 54 12.26 -9.22 -8.19
CA LEU A 54 10.84 -9.13 -7.85
C LEU A 54 9.99 -8.78 -9.08
N ALA A 55 10.39 -7.78 -9.87
CA ALA A 55 9.68 -7.42 -11.10
C ALA A 55 9.69 -8.57 -12.11
N ALA A 56 10.81 -9.28 -12.25
CA ALA A 56 10.88 -10.47 -13.11
C ALA A 56 9.94 -11.59 -12.65
N TRP A 57 9.82 -11.79 -11.33
CA TRP A 57 8.86 -12.73 -10.75
C TRP A 57 7.41 -12.34 -11.06
N VAL A 58 7.09 -11.03 -10.99
CA VAL A 58 5.78 -10.50 -11.41
C VAL A 58 5.53 -10.75 -12.90
N VAL A 59 6.51 -10.47 -13.76
CA VAL A 59 6.40 -10.70 -15.22
C VAL A 59 6.15 -12.18 -15.53
N ALA A 60 6.90 -13.09 -14.91
CA ALA A 60 6.71 -14.51 -15.09
C ALA A 60 5.32 -14.98 -14.60
N GLY A 61 4.83 -14.41 -13.50
CA GLY A 61 3.48 -14.65 -13.00
C GLY A 61 2.40 -14.17 -13.98
N GLN A 62 2.54 -12.93 -14.47
CA GLN A 62 1.64 -12.29 -15.43
C GLN A 62 1.59 -13.08 -16.75
N GLU A 63 2.73 -13.47 -17.30
CA GLU A 63 2.81 -14.25 -18.53
C GLU A 63 2.18 -15.63 -18.37
N ARG A 64 2.30 -16.28 -17.21
CA ARG A 64 1.62 -17.56 -16.97
C ARG A 64 0.10 -17.41 -16.90
N LEU A 65 -0.42 -16.28 -16.42
CA LEU A 65 -1.85 -16.02 -16.34
C LEU A 65 -2.49 -15.73 -17.71
N GLN A 66 -1.71 -15.24 -18.69
CA GLN A 66 -2.19 -14.84 -20.02
C GLN A 66 -3.34 -13.81 -19.97
N ARG A 67 -3.38 -13.00 -18.92
CA ARG A 67 -4.32 -11.90 -18.70
C ARG A 67 -3.66 -10.83 -17.82
N PRO A 68 -4.29 -9.65 -17.63
CA PRO A 68 -3.80 -8.68 -16.66
C PRO A 68 -3.70 -9.32 -15.26
N MET A 69 -2.57 -9.09 -14.60
CA MET A 69 -2.28 -9.59 -13.27
C MET A 69 -2.61 -8.53 -12.22
N VAL A 70 -3.38 -8.88 -11.19
CA VAL A 70 -3.62 -8.01 -10.04
C VAL A 70 -2.64 -8.34 -8.92
N LEU A 71 -1.66 -7.47 -8.71
CA LEU A 71 -0.63 -7.60 -7.68
C LEU A 71 -1.02 -6.78 -6.44
N GLY A 72 -1.30 -7.45 -5.34
CA GLY A 72 -1.51 -6.81 -4.04
C GLY A 72 -0.19 -6.45 -3.37
N ILE A 73 -0.06 -5.22 -2.86
CA ILE A 73 1.06 -4.81 -2.00
C ILE A 73 0.55 -4.40 -0.63
N ASN A 74 0.88 -5.20 0.38
CA ASN A 74 0.58 -4.94 1.79
C ASN A 74 1.79 -4.35 2.52
N GLY A 75 1.53 -3.53 3.53
CA GLY A 75 2.52 -3.10 4.50
C GLY A 75 1.98 -2.03 5.45
N ALA A 76 2.46 -2.03 6.70
CA ALA A 76 2.02 -1.05 7.69
C ALA A 76 2.28 0.41 7.25
N GLN A 77 1.71 1.36 7.97
CA GLN A 77 1.94 2.79 7.73
C GLN A 77 3.45 3.10 7.86
N GLY A 78 3.99 3.89 6.92
CA GLY A 78 5.42 4.19 6.87
C GLY A 78 6.32 3.07 6.33
N ALA A 79 5.81 1.87 6.04
CA ALA A 79 6.62 0.73 5.55
C ALA A 79 7.21 0.91 4.14
N GLY A 80 6.80 1.94 3.39
CA GLY A 80 7.33 2.22 2.04
C GLY A 80 6.56 1.59 0.88
N LYS A 81 5.29 1.17 1.08
CA LYS A 81 4.44 0.59 0.01
C LYS A 81 4.39 1.43 -1.26
N SER A 82 3.98 2.70 -1.18
CA SER A 82 3.88 3.57 -2.35
C SER A 82 5.25 3.78 -3.02
N THR A 83 6.34 3.76 -2.25
CA THR A 83 7.70 3.77 -2.81
C THR A 83 7.99 2.50 -3.60
N LEU A 84 7.64 1.32 -3.06
CA LEU A 84 7.76 0.04 -3.75
C LEU A 84 6.89 -0.01 -5.00
N SER A 85 5.63 0.43 -4.93
CA SER A 85 4.69 0.45 -6.06
C SER A 85 5.23 1.29 -7.22
N ASN A 86 5.66 2.53 -6.94
CA ASN A 86 6.23 3.41 -7.97
C ASN A 86 7.53 2.83 -8.55
N LEU A 87 8.36 2.21 -7.71
CA LEU A 87 9.58 1.57 -8.14
C LEU A 87 9.29 0.38 -9.08
N LEU A 88 8.33 -0.47 -8.71
CA LEU A 88 7.91 -1.61 -9.54
C LEU A 88 7.26 -1.15 -10.84
N GLU A 89 6.41 -0.12 -10.82
CA GLU A 89 5.84 0.49 -12.03
C GLU A 89 6.94 0.88 -13.02
N ILE A 90 7.98 1.59 -12.55
CA ILE A 90 9.10 2.00 -13.39
C ILE A 90 9.88 0.80 -13.90
N ILE A 91 10.22 -0.16 -13.03
CA ILE A 91 10.99 -1.35 -13.43
C ILE A 91 10.23 -2.18 -14.46
N LEU A 92 8.95 -2.46 -14.23
CA LEU A 92 8.09 -3.24 -15.12
C LEU A 92 7.90 -2.52 -16.47
N SER A 93 7.70 -1.20 -16.45
CA SER A 93 7.50 -0.42 -17.67
C SER A 93 8.79 -0.25 -18.47
N ALA A 94 9.85 0.27 -17.85
CA ALA A 94 11.10 0.58 -18.54
C ALA A 94 11.99 -0.65 -18.76
N GLY A 95 12.03 -1.57 -17.79
CA GLY A 95 12.87 -2.76 -17.81
C GLY A 95 12.24 -3.94 -18.55
N PHE A 96 10.91 -4.06 -18.55
CA PHE A 96 10.19 -5.21 -19.12
C PHE A 96 9.14 -4.83 -20.18
N GLY A 97 8.93 -3.54 -20.46
CA GLY A 97 7.99 -3.08 -21.48
C GLY A 97 6.52 -3.36 -21.14
N LYS A 98 6.18 -3.60 -19.86
CA LYS A 98 4.81 -3.89 -19.43
C LYS A 98 4.03 -2.59 -19.20
N ARG A 99 2.73 -2.62 -19.48
CA ARG A 99 1.79 -1.57 -19.11
C ARG A 99 1.36 -1.77 -17.66
N VAL A 100 1.70 -0.83 -16.80
CA VAL A 100 1.40 -0.92 -15.36
C VAL A 100 0.50 0.24 -14.96
N VAL A 101 -0.56 -0.08 -14.22
CA VAL A 101 -1.36 0.91 -13.50
C VAL A 101 -1.18 0.68 -12.00
N VAL A 102 -1.14 1.76 -11.23
CA VAL A 102 -1.02 1.73 -9.77
C VAL A 102 -2.18 2.50 -9.18
N PHE A 103 -2.86 1.93 -8.19
CA PHE A 103 -3.77 2.68 -7.34
C PHE A 103 -3.77 2.15 -5.91
N SER A 104 -4.10 3.03 -4.98
CA SER A 104 -4.14 2.74 -3.55
C SER A 104 -5.55 2.45 -3.09
N ILE A 105 -5.72 1.61 -2.07
CA ILE A 105 -7.02 1.52 -1.37
C ILE A 105 -7.42 2.86 -0.74
N ASP A 106 -6.44 3.71 -0.43
CA ASP A 106 -6.68 5.07 0.06
C ASP A 106 -7.41 5.95 -0.99
N ASP A 107 -7.25 5.67 -2.29
CA ASP A 107 -7.96 6.40 -3.34
C ASP A 107 -9.46 6.04 -3.37
N LEU A 108 -9.80 4.90 -2.77
CA LEU A 108 -11.15 4.37 -2.66
C LEU A 108 -11.83 4.79 -1.36
N TYR A 109 -11.31 5.75 -0.58
CA TYR A 109 -12.04 6.21 0.59
C TYR A 109 -13.47 6.67 0.22
N LYS A 110 -14.40 6.35 1.13
CA LYS A 110 -15.73 6.94 1.14
C LYS A 110 -15.63 8.46 1.28
N THR A 111 -16.62 9.16 0.74
CA THR A 111 -16.69 10.61 0.87
C THR A 111 -16.81 11.00 2.35
N ARG A 112 -16.54 12.26 2.65
CA ARG A 112 -16.71 12.78 4.01
C ARG A 112 -18.15 12.58 4.51
N GLU A 113 -19.14 12.89 3.68
CA GLU A 113 -20.56 12.72 4.00
C GLU A 113 -20.92 11.27 4.33
N GLU A 114 -20.42 10.32 3.53
CA GLU A 114 -20.64 8.90 3.78
C GLU A 114 -20.03 8.44 5.11
N ARG A 115 -18.86 8.96 5.49
CA ARG A 115 -18.25 8.67 6.78
C ARG A 115 -18.97 9.33 7.95
N GLU A 116 -19.51 10.53 7.78
CA GLU A 116 -20.37 11.18 8.79
C GLU A 116 -21.64 10.37 9.05
N ARG A 117 -22.20 9.75 7.99
CA ARG A 117 -23.30 8.80 8.12
C ARG A 117 -22.89 7.55 8.87
N LEU A 118 -21.78 6.91 8.50
CA LEU A 118 -21.25 5.74 9.23
C LEU A 118 -20.97 6.04 10.71
N ALA A 119 -20.46 7.24 11.00
CA ALA A 119 -20.16 7.67 12.36
C ALA A 119 -21.43 7.80 13.22
N SER A 120 -22.54 8.25 12.61
CA SER A 120 -23.81 8.43 13.32
C SER A 120 -24.65 7.14 13.39
N GLU A 121 -24.62 6.30 12.36
CA GLU A 121 -25.42 5.08 12.27
C GLU A 121 -24.77 3.86 12.93
N VAL A 122 -23.44 3.79 12.94
CA VAL A 122 -22.70 2.61 13.41
C VAL A 122 -21.82 2.94 14.61
N HIS A 123 -20.80 3.79 14.44
CA HIS A 123 -19.88 4.13 15.53
C HIS A 123 -19.05 5.39 15.24
N PRO A 124 -18.87 6.33 16.19
CA PRO A 124 -18.14 7.59 15.98
C PRO A 124 -16.71 7.44 15.42
N LEU A 125 -16.01 6.35 15.77
CA LEU A 125 -14.67 6.05 15.26
C LEU A 125 -14.61 5.81 13.74
N LEU A 126 -15.75 5.59 13.07
CA LEU A 126 -15.83 5.45 11.60
C LEU A 126 -15.78 6.79 10.86
N MET A 127 -15.79 7.92 11.58
CA MET A 127 -15.45 9.22 10.98
C MET A 127 -13.99 9.24 10.50
N THR A 128 -13.09 8.55 11.22
CA THR A 128 -11.69 8.44 10.82
C THR A 128 -11.58 7.53 9.60
N ARG A 129 -11.16 8.09 8.46
CA ARG A 129 -10.84 7.30 7.27
C ARG A 129 -9.71 6.31 7.57
N GLY A 130 -9.82 5.08 7.08
CA GLY A 130 -8.71 4.14 7.13
C GLY A 130 -9.11 2.69 7.24
N VAL A 131 -9.97 2.40 8.21
CA VAL A 131 -10.32 1.03 8.58
C VAL A 131 -11.28 0.39 7.58
N PRO A 132 -11.29 -0.95 7.46
CA PRO A 132 -12.32 -1.65 6.71
C PRO A 132 -13.74 -1.16 7.08
N GLY A 133 -14.52 -0.84 6.05
CA GLY A 133 -15.81 -0.14 6.13
C GLY A 133 -15.75 1.32 5.69
N THR A 134 -14.58 1.96 5.65
CA THR A 134 -14.44 3.36 5.22
C THR A 134 -14.02 3.52 3.75
N HIS A 135 -13.98 2.43 2.97
CA HIS A 135 -13.70 2.47 1.53
C HIS A 135 -14.96 2.13 0.72
N ASP A 136 -15.02 2.64 -0.50
CA ASP A 136 -15.98 2.33 -1.54
C ASP A 136 -15.47 1.11 -2.33
N ILE A 137 -15.86 -0.07 -1.85
CA ILE A 137 -15.34 -1.35 -2.35
C ILE A 137 -15.90 -1.69 -3.72
N ASP A 138 -17.15 -1.34 -3.99
CA ASP A 138 -17.78 -1.52 -5.29
C ASP A 138 -17.03 -0.73 -6.36
N LEU A 139 -16.62 0.50 -6.07
CA LEU A 139 -15.78 1.29 -6.95
C LEU A 139 -14.43 0.63 -7.21
N GLY A 140 -13.82 0.01 -6.20
CA GLY A 140 -12.57 -0.76 -6.35
C GLY A 140 -12.72 -1.97 -7.26
N LEU A 141 -13.78 -2.76 -7.08
CA LEU A 141 -14.11 -3.92 -7.92
C LEU A 141 -14.35 -3.50 -9.38
N GLN A 142 -15.16 -2.46 -9.58
CA GLN A 142 -15.43 -1.90 -10.90
C GLN A 142 -14.16 -1.36 -11.57
N LEU A 143 -13.28 -0.71 -10.82
CA LEU A 143 -12.02 -0.19 -11.33
C LEU A 143 -11.11 -1.32 -11.81
N ILE A 144 -10.90 -2.36 -11.00
CA ILE A 144 -10.09 -3.53 -11.38
C ILE A 144 -10.64 -4.14 -12.67
N GLU A 145 -11.96 -4.34 -12.74
CA GLU A 145 -12.56 -4.97 -13.90
C GLU A 145 -12.50 -4.10 -15.15
N SER A 146 -12.75 -2.78 -15.00
CA SER A 146 -12.63 -1.82 -16.10
C SER A 146 -11.23 -1.82 -16.69
N VAL A 147 -10.18 -1.78 -15.86
CA VAL A 147 -8.79 -1.85 -16.36
C VAL A 147 -8.50 -3.21 -17.02
N LYS A 148 -9.00 -4.31 -16.47
CA LYS A 148 -8.76 -5.65 -17.05
C LYS A 148 -9.38 -5.80 -18.43
N GLN A 149 -10.58 -5.26 -18.63
CA GLN A 149 -11.38 -5.45 -19.85
C GLN A 149 -11.24 -4.31 -20.86
N ALA A 150 -10.64 -3.18 -20.51
CA ALA A 150 -10.61 -1.99 -21.36
C ALA A 150 -9.99 -2.27 -22.74
N GLU A 151 -10.75 -1.91 -23.79
CA GLU A 151 -10.24 -1.90 -25.16
C GLU A 151 -9.15 -0.83 -25.34
N ARG A 152 -8.32 -0.95 -26.38
CA ARG A 152 -7.10 -0.14 -26.59
C ARG A 152 -7.25 1.37 -26.36
N HIS A 153 -8.42 1.94 -26.67
CA HIS A 153 -8.71 3.38 -26.56
C HIS A 153 -9.79 3.73 -25.54
N GLN A 154 -10.20 2.78 -24.71
CA GLN A 154 -11.21 2.99 -23.69
C GLN A 154 -10.57 3.58 -22.43
N ALA A 155 -11.02 4.77 -22.04
CA ALA A 155 -10.56 5.39 -20.80
C ALA A 155 -11.26 4.77 -19.58
N THR A 156 -10.48 4.44 -18.56
CA THR A 156 -10.91 4.12 -17.20
C THR A 156 -10.53 5.28 -16.29
N LYS A 157 -11.47 5.74 -15.46
CA LYS A 157 -11.20 6.78 -14.46
C LYS A 157 -10.79 6.15 -13.14
N ILE A 158 -9.65 6.59 -12.62
CA ILE A 158 -9.09 6.17 -11.34
C ILE A 158 -9.40 7.26 -10.31
N PRO A 159 -10.12 6.95 -9.22
CA PRO A 159 -10.44 7.90 -8.18
C PRO A 159 -9.20 8.56 -7.60
N VAL A 160 -9.35 9.79 -7.13
CA VAL A 160 -8.31 10.51 -6.40
C VAL A 160 -8.90 10.97 -5.09
N PHE A 161 -8.26 10.61 -3.97
CA PHE A 161 -8.64 11.11 -2.66
C PHE A 161 -7.69 12.21 -2.20
N ASP A 162 -8.24 13.39 -1.90
CA ASP A 162 -7.44 14.51 -1.40
C ASP A 162 -7.47 14.53 0.14
N LYS A 163 -6.35 14.08 0.71
CA LYS A 163 -6.13 14.04 2.16
C LYS A 163 -6.14 15.44 2.81
N SER A 164 -5.95 16.52 2.04
CA SER A 164 -5.97 17.89 2.53
C SER A 164 -7.38 18.40 2.79
N ILE A 165 -8.36 18.02 1.98
CA ILE A 165 -9.77 18.32 2.24
C ILE A 165 -10.48 17.19 2.99
N ASP A 166 -9.79 16.06 3.18
CA ASP A 166 -10.33 14.83 3.77
C ASP A 166 -11.56 14.35 2.99
N ASP A 167 -11.50 14.38 1.66
CA ASP A 167 -12.59 13.96 0.79
C ASP A 167 -12.11 13.49 -0.59
N ARG A 168 -13.01 12.83 -1.33
CA ARG A 168 -12.75 12.43 -2.71
C ARG A 168 -12.78 13.66 -3.62
N CYS A 169 -11.84 13.73 -4.56
CA CYS A 169 -11.86 14.75 -5.60
C CYS A 169 -13.08 14.58 -6.51
N ASP A 170 -13.53 15.68 -7.12
CA ASP A 170 -14.54 15.65 -8.18
C ASP A 170 -14.09 14.70 -9.32
N PRO A 171 -15.00 13.89 -9.90
CA PRO A 171 -14.71 12.99 -11.03
C PRO A 171 -14.03 13.62 -12.26
N MET A 172 -14.03 14.96 -12.38
CA MET A 172 -13.27 15.68 -13.40
C MET A 172 -11.76 15.72 -13.15
N PHE A 173 -11.32 15.53 -11.90
CA PHE A 173 -9.91 15.50 -11.48
C PHE A 173 -9.39 14.08 -11.27
N TRP A 174 -10.21 13.07 -11.52
CA TRP A 174 -9.78 11.68 -11.48
C TRP A 174 -8.74 11.41 -12.56
N GLN A 175 -7.77 10.56 -12.25
CA GLN A 175 -6.76 10.17 -13.21
C GLN A 175 -7.39 9.33 -14.33
N GLU A 176 -6.95 9.54 -15.56
CA GLU A 176 -7.40 8.74 -16.70
C GLU A 176 -6.35 7.70 -17.09
N TRP A 177 -6.81 6.49 -17.36
CA TRP A 177 -6.01 5.37 -17.86
C TRP A 177 -6.64 4.79 -19.12
N GLU A 178 -5.89 4.69 -20.21
CA GLU A 178 -6.42 4.26 -21.52
C GLU A 178 -6.08 2.79 -21.82
N GLY A 179 -7.11 1.97 -22.04
CA GLY A 179 -6.98 0.55 -22.41
C GLY A 179 -6.47 -0.37 -21.30
N SER A 180 -6.24 -1.64 -21.64
CA SER A 180 -5.85 -2.63 -20.64
C SER A 180 -4.40 -2.47 -20.15
N ALA A 181 -4.17 -2.86 -18.89
CA ALA A 181 -2.85 -3.00 -18.28
C ALA A 181 -2.37 -4.45 -18.35
N ASP A 182 -1.06 -4.67 -18.36
CA ASP A 182 -0.48 -6.01 -18.13
C ASP A 182 -0.45 -6.34 -16.63
N VAL A 183 -0.18 -5.33 -15.79
CA VAL A 183 -0.12 -5.46 -14.33
C VAL A 183 -0.90 -4.33 -13.67
N ILE A 184 -1.77 -4.68 -12.74
CA ILE A 184 -2.49 -3.77 -11.85
C ILE A 184 -1.85 -3.90 -10.47
N ILE A 185 -1.17 -2.85 -10.01
CA ILE A 185 -0.62 -2.80 -8.65
C ILE A 185 -1.66 -2.16 -7.74
N PHE A 186 -2.25 -2.95 -6.85
CA PHE A 186 -3.19 -2.49 -5.83
C PHE A 186 -2.51 -2.50 -4.46
N GLU A 187 -2.27 -1.32 -3.90
CA GLU A 187 -1.50 -1.18 -2.66
C GLU A 187 -2.34 -0.65 -1.49
N GLY A 188 -1.99 -1.05 -0.27
CA GLY A 188 -2.65 -0.52 0.91
C GLY A 188 -2.26 -1.25 2.19
N TRP A 189 -2.50 -0.59 3.32
CA TRP A 189 -2.07 -1.11 4.63
C TRP A 189 -2.88 -2.35 5.07
N CYS A 190 -4.15 -2.42 4.67
CA CYS A 190 -5.04 -3.55 4.93
C CYS A 190 -5.29 -4.41 3.68
N VAL A 191 -4.61 -4.15 2.55
CA VAL A 191 -4.78 -4.95 1.32
C VAL A 191 -4.43 -6.40 1.61
N GLY A 192 -5.37 -7.29 1.30
CA GLY A 192 -5.25 -8.71 1.54
C GLY A 192 -5.42 -9.11 3.01
N ALA A 193 -5.76 -8.22 3.96
CA ALA A 193 -6.00 -8.59 5.35
C ALA A 193 -7.18 -9.56 5.50
N LYS A 194 -7.13 -10.43 6.51
CA LYS A 194 -8.19 -11.39 6.85
C LYS A 194 -8.91 -10.97 8.14
N PRO A 195 -10.18 -11.39 8.31
CA PRO A 195 -10.88 -11.20 9.57
C PRO A 195 -10.25 -12.06 10.67
N GLN A 196 -10.32 -11.56 11.91
CA GLN A 196 -9.98 -12.29 13.13
C GLN A 196 -11.15 -13.16 13.58
N ALA A 197 -10.84 -14.16 14.42
CA ALA A 197 -11.87 -14.91 15.13
C ALA A 197 -12.60 -13.99 16.13
N ASP A 198 -13.89 -14.25 16.35
CA ASP A 198 -14.73 -13.37 17.17
C ASP A 198 -14.27 -13.31 18.64
N GLU A 199 -13.57 -14.34 19.11
CA GLU A 199 -12.96 -14.40 20.44
C GLU A 199 -11.77 -13.43 20.57
N GLU A 200 -11.00 -13.22 19.50
CA GLU A 200 -9.88 -12.27 19.48
C GLU A 200 -10.35 -10.81 19.54
N LEU A 201 -11.63 -10.56 19.23
CA LEU A 201 -12.24 -9.23 19.30
C LEU A 201 -12.66 -8.85 20.71
N ILE A 202 -12.69 -9.78 21.68
CA ILE A 202 -13.17 -9.50 23.04
C ILE A 202 -12.21 -8.57 23.78
N ALA A 203 -10.93 -8.92 23.82
CA ALA A 203 -9.91 -8.12 24.51
C ALA A 203 -9.53 -6.90 23.66
N PRO A 204 -9.53 -5.68 24.22
CA PRO A 204 -9.02 -4.50 23.51
C PRO A 204 -7.51 -4.62 23.30
N VAL A 205 -6.99 -4.12 22.17
CA VAL A 205 -5.53 -4.12 21.91
C VAL A 205 -4.85 -2.82 22.34
N ASN A 206 -5.62 -1.77 22.60
CA ASN A 206 -5.15 -0.47 23.04
C ASN A 206 -6.25 0.32 23.76
N THR A 207 -5.89 1.50 24.26
CA THR A 207 -6.78 2.37 25.04
C THR A 207 -7.93 2.95 24.23
N LEU A 208 -7.80 3.09 22.91
CA LEU A 208 -8.90 3.55 22.05
C LEU A 208 -10.03 2.52 22.03
N GLU A 209 -9.69 1.23 21.86
CA GLU A 209 -10.69 0.17 21.93
C GLU A 209 -11.24 -0.06 23.34
N GLU A 210 -10.42 0.15 24.37
CA GLU A 210 -10.83 -0.02 25.77
C GLU A 210 -11.83 1.05 26.21
N VAL A 211 -11.60 2.31 25.83
CA VAL A 211 -12.34 3.47 26.35
C VAL A 211 -13.45 3.93 25.41
N GLU A 212 -13.24 3.85 24.09
CA GLU A 212 -14.17 4.41 23.10
C GLU A 212 -14.93 3.35 22.30
N ASP A 213 -14.54 2.07 22.41
CA ASP A 213 -15.24 0.91 21.81
C ASP A 213 -15.47 -0.19 22.86
N ASP A 214 -15.95 0.21 24.04
CA ASP A 214 -16.21 -0.67 25.18
C ASP A 214 -17.26 -1.76 24.83
N GLN A 215 -18.27 -1.40 24.03
CA GLN A 215 -19.28 -2.30 23.49
C GLN A 215 -18.80 -3.14 22.29
N GLN A 216 -17.55 -2.96 21.84
CA GLN A 216 -16.92 -3.71 20.74
C GLN A 216 -17.61 -3.53 19.37
N THR A 217 -18.53 -2.57 19.26
CA THR A 217 -19.32 -2.28 18.06
C THR A 217 -18.41 -1.96 16.88
N TRP A 218 -17.42 -1.09 17.09
CA TRP A 218 -16.51 -0.65 16.04
C TRP A 218 -15.60 -1.76 15.56
N ARG A 219 -14.89 -2.46 16.46
CA ARG A 219 -13.97 -3.53 16.04
C ARG A 219 -14.69 -4.73 15.44
N ARG A 220 -15.91 -5.03 15.89
CA ARG A 220 -16.78 -6.06 15.27
C ARG A 220 -17.23 -5.63 13.89
N TYR A 221 -17.71 -4.38 13.73
CA TYR A 221 -18.07 -3.86 12.42
C TYR A 221 -16.90 -3.94 11.43
N VAL A 222 -15.72 -3.47 11.81
CA VAL A 222 -14.51 -3.53 10.98
C VAL A 222 -14.17 -4.98 10.59
N ASN A 223 -14.29 -5.93 11.52
CA ASN A 223 -14.06 -7.35 11.25
C ASN A 223 -15.10 -7.95 10.29
N GLU A 224 -16.38 -7.58 10.43
CA GLU A 224 -17.44 -8.00 9.51
C GLU A 224 -17.21 -7.45 8.09
N GLN A 225 -16.71 -6.22 7.95
CA GLN A 225 -16.34 -5.68 6.63
C GLN A 225 -15.25 -6.52 5.95
N LEU A 226 -14.29 -7.04 6.72
CA LEU A 226 -13.27 -7.98 6.24
C LEU A 226 -13.81 -9.37 5.88
N LYS A 227 -14.94 -9.80 6.47
CA LYS A 227 -15.64 -11.03 6.10
C LYS A 227 -16.46 -10.88 4.80
N GLY A 228 -16.96 -9.68 4.53
CA GLY A 228 -17.81 -9.36 3.37
C GLY A 228 -17.04 -8.81 2.17
N LEU A 229 -17.45 -7.63 1.68
CA LEU A 229 -16.98 -7.05 0.41
C LEU A 229 -15.45 -6.91 0.30
N TYR A 230 -14.73 -6.67 1.40
CA TYR A 230 -13.26 -6.63 1.34
C TYR A 230 -12.65 -7.98 0.98
N ALA A 231 -13.27 -9.10 1.40
CA ALA A 231 -12.85 -10.42 0.97
C ALA A 231 -13.00 -10.57 -0.55
N GLU A 232 -14.15 -10.17 -1.12
CA GLU A 232 -14.40 -10.18 -2.57
C GLU A 232 -13.38 -9.33 -3.34
N LEU A 233 -13.05 -8.14 -2.83
CA LEU A 233 -12.02 -7.27 -3.41
C LEU A 233 -10.64 -7.93 -3.36
N PHE A 234 -10.28 -8.56 -2.24
CA PHE A 234 -8.98 -9.20 -2.08
C PHE A 234 -8.87 -10.55 -2.80
N GLU A 235 -10.00 -11.19 -3.13
CA GLU A 235 -10.05 -12.37 -4.02
C GLU A 235 -9.68 -12.01 -5.47
N GLN A 236 -9.73 -10.73 -5.85
CA GLN A 236 -9.23 -10.30 -7.16
C GLN A 236 -7.70 -10.37 -7.28
N LEU A 237 -6.98 -10.48 -6.16
CA LEU A 237 -5.51 -10.51 -6.16
C LEU A 237 -5.00 -11.85 -6.72
N ASP A 238 -4.16 -11.78 -7.75
CA ASP A 238 -3.47 -12.93 -8.32
C ASP A 238 -2.20 -13.29 -7.54
N ALA A 239 -1.64 -12.30 -6.83
CA ALA A 239 -0.48 -12.45 -5.96
C ALA A 239 -0.46 -11.37 -4.89
N LEU A 240 0.23 -11.66 -3.78
CA LEU A 240 0.39 -10.75 -2.65
C LEU A 240 1.86 -10.60 -2.24
N VAL A 241 2.34 -9.36 -2.24
CA VAL A 241 3.63 -8.96 -1.68
C VAL A 241 3.42 -8.24 -0.36
N MET A 242 4.12 -8.68 0.69
CA MET A 242 4.08 -8.04 2.01
C MET A 242 5.40 -7.36 2.34
N LEU A 243 5.35 -6.06 2.64
CA LEU A 243 6.40 -5.33 3.36
C LEU A 243 6.21 -5.54 4.86
N LYS A 244 6.86 -6.57 5.40
CA LYS A 244 6.72 -6.95 6.80
C LYS A 244 7.61 -6.09 7.69
N VAL A 245 6.99 -5.21 8.45
CA VAL A 245 7.68 -4.38 9.45
C VAL A 245 8.13 -5.25 10.65
N PRO A 246 9.20 -4.86 11.38
CA PRO A 246 9.73 -5.72 12.43
C PRO A 246 8.84 -5.75 13.69
N SER A 247 8.04 -4.71 13.94
CA SER A 247 7.23 -4.56 15.16
C SER A 247 6.24 -3.38 15.03
N MET A 248 5.25 -3.31 15.93
CA MET A 248 4.36 -2.14 16.03
C MET A 248 5.13 -0.90 16.48
N GLU A 249 6.12 -1.06 17.36
CA GLU A 249 7.01 0.00 17.83
C GLU A 249 7.73 0.70 16.66
N ALA A 250 8.14 -0.09 15.66
CA ALA A 250 8.69 0.46 14.42
C ALA A 250 7.66 1.29 13.64
N VAL A 251 6.40 0.84 13.54
CA VAL A 251 5.31 1.61 12.91
C VAL A 251 5.13 2.96 13.59
N TYR A 252 5.10 3.00 14.93
CA TYR A 252 5.05 4.24 15.70
C TYR A 252 6.24 5.14 15.37
N ALA A 253 7.46 4.63 15.48
CA ALA A 253 8.67 5.41 15.23
C ALA A 253 8.69 6.00 13.80
N TRP A 254 8.36 5.19 12.80
CA TRP A 254 8.40 5.59 11.40
C TRP A 254 7.32 6.60 11.05
N ARG A 255 6.11 6.44 11.62
CA ARG A 255 5.05 7.43 11.44
C ARG A 255 5.41 8.76 12.10
N THR A 256 5.99 8.74 13.30
CA THR A 256 6.49 9.94 13.96
C THR A 256 7.54 10.66 13.12
N GLN A 257 8.51 9.92 12.55
CA GLN A 257 9.52 10.50 11.66
C GLN A 257 8.91 11.09 10.38
N GLN A 258 7.88 10.45 9.81
CA GLN A 258 7.19 10.93 8.63
C GLN A 258 6.50 12.28 8.89
N GLU A 259 5.78 12.40 10.01
CA GLU A 259 5.10 13.63 10.42
C GLU A 259 6.10 14.76 10.72
N GLN A 260 7.23 14.45 11.39
CA GLN A 260 8.30 15.43 11.62
C GLN A 260 8.87 15.99 10.31
N LYS A 261 9.18 15.13 9.34
CA LYS A 261 9.66 15.55 8.00
C LYS A 261 8.62 16.35 7.22
N LEU A 262 7.33 16.07 7.41
CA LEU A 262 6.26 16.86 6.82
C LEU A 262 6.21 18.27 7.45
N ALA A 263 6.27 18.33 8.77
CA ALA A 263 6.29 19.59 9.52
C ALA A 263 7.48 20.48 9.14
N GLU A 264 8.68 19.91 9.01
CA GLU A 264 9.87 20.63 8.56
C GLU A 264 9.71 21.20 7.14
N ARG A 265 9.19 20.41 6.19
CA ARG A 265 8.94 20.86 4.82
C ARG A 265 7.93 22.01 4.76
N VAL A 266 6.84 21.91 5.52
CA VAL A 266 5.83 22.98 5.61
C VAL A 266 6.45 24.25 6.18
N ARG A 267 7.27 24.15 7.25
CA ARG A 267 7.99 25.30 7.83
C ARG A 267 8.94 25.96 6.81
N MET A 268 9.65 25.17 6.02
CA MET A 268 10.58 25.68 5.00
C MET A 268 9.87 26.34 3.81
N MET A 269 8.65 25.91 3.46
CA MET A 269 7.90 26.47 2.32
C MET A 269 7.21 27.81 2.63
N GLY A 270 7.21 28.27 3.89
CA GLY A 270 6.72 29.60 4.28
C GLY A 270 5.24 29.87 3.96
N THR A 271 4.47 28.84 3.60
CA THR A 271 3.08 28.97 3.19
C THR A 271 2.16 29.03 4.40
N HIS A 272 1.70 30.24 4.73
CA HIS A 272 0.62 30.49 5.71
C HIS A 272 -0.79 30.09 5.19
N HIS A 273 -0.91 29.49 4.00
CA HIS A 273 -2.19 29.31 3.29
C HIS A 273 -2.51 27.86 2.88
N ALA A 274 -2.09 26.86 3.65
CA ALA A 274 -2.59 25.47 3.49
C ALA A 274 -2.59 24.67 4.80
N THR A 275 -2.75 25.33 5.96
CA THR A 275 -2.59 24.68 7.27
C THR A 275 -3.83 23.96 7.80
N ASP A 276 -5.01 24.12 7.19
CA ASP A 276 -6.22 23.42 7.65
C ASP A 276 -6.32 21.98 7.14
N GLY A 277 -5.59 21.63 6.07
CA GLY A 277 -5.66 20.30 5.45
C GLY A 277 -4.48 19.37 5.74
N LEU A 278 -3.29 19.92 5.93
CA LEU A 278 -2.12 19.17 6.40
C LEU A 278 -2.04 19.33 7.92
N ARG A 279 -2.99 18.73 8.66
CA ARG A 279 -2.96 18.69 10.12
C ARG A 279 -1.71 17.93 10.58
N ILE A 280 -0.61 18.66 10.79
CA ILE A 280 0.59 18.13 11.43
C ILE A 280 0.14 17.63 12.79
N MET A 281 0.23 16.32 12.99
CA MET A 281 -0.18 15.69 14.23
C MET A 281 0.93 15.83 15.27
N ASP A 282 0.56 16.17 16.50
CA ASP A 282 1.46 16.01 17.64
C ASP A 282 1.67 14.52 18.00
N ALA A 283 2.55 14.24 18.95
CA ALA A 283 2.87 12.87 19.34
C ALA A 283 1.66 12.08 19.87
N GLU A 284 0.73 12.74 20.57
CA GLU A 284 -0.47 12.11 21.13
C GLU A 284 -1.47 11.80 20.02
N GLN A 285 -1.68 12.75 19.11
CA GLN A 285 -2.51 12.61 17.91
C GLN A 285 -1.97 11.49 17.01
N ILE A 286 -0.65 11.37 16.81
CA ILE A 286 -0.04 10.27 16.06
C ILE A 286 -0.31 8.93 16.75
N ARG A 287 -0.12 8.87 18.06
CA ARG A 287 -0.34 7.64 18.83
C ARG A 287 -1.79 7.19 18.70
N ARG A 288 -2.73 8.12 18.91
CA ARG A 288 -4.18 7.90 18.74
C ARG A 288 -4.53 7.49 17.31
N PHE A 289 -3.93 8.13 16.31
CA PHE A 289 -4.14 7.78 14.91
C PHE A 289 -3.75 6.32 14.66
N ILE A 290 -2.55 5.90 15.07
CA ILE A 290 -2.05 4.53 14.88
C ILE A 290 -2.93 3.50 15.62
N MET A 291 -3.51 3.85 16.77
CA MET A 291 -4.42 2.95 17.51
C MET A 291 -5.61 2.47 16.66
N HIS A 292 -6.10 3.26 15.69
CA HIS A 292 -7.17 2.84 14.79
C HIS A 292 -6.75 1.66 13.89
N TYR A 293 -5.46 1.54 13.60
CA TYR A 293 -4.92 0.57 12.64
C TYR A 293 -4.22 -0.61 13.32
N GLU A 294 -3.97 -0.50 14.62
CA GLU A 294 -3.11 -1.38 15.39
C GLU A 294 -3.59 -2.83 15.38
N ARG A 295 -4.89 -3.08 15.61
CA ARG A 295 -5.46 -4.43 15.64
C ARG A 295 -5.17 -5.20 14.36
N ILE A 296 -5.58 -4.63 13.22
CA ILE A 296 -5.37 -5.25 11.90
C ILE A 296 -3.89 -5.35 11.56
N THR A 297 -3.09 -4.35 11.92
CA THR A 297 -1.63 -4.38 11.68
C THR A 297 -0.99 -5.52 12.45
N ARG A 298 -1.30 -5.69 13.74
CA ARG A 298 -0.82 -6.80 14.57
C ARG A 298 -1.26 -8.15 14.00
N HIS A 299 -2.53 -8.29 13.63
CA HIS A 299 -3.06 -9.52 13.05
C HIS A 299 -2.32 -9.87 11.75
N THR A 300 -2.25 -8.93 10.82
CA THR A 300 -1.56 -9.07 9.53
C THR A 300 -0.08 -9.42 9.70
N LEU A 301 0.63 -8.82 10.66
CA LEU A 301 2.02 -9.16 10.95
C LEU A 301 2.22 -10.59 11.46
N ALA A 302 1.22 -11.15 12.15
CA ALA A 302 1.27 -12.50 12.67
C ALA A 302 0.92 -13.55 11.61
N GLU A 303 -0.10 -13.32 10.77
CA GLU A 303 -0.64 -14.37 9.89
C GLU A 303 -0.20 -14.26 8.42
N MET A 304 -0.11 -13.05 7.86
CA MET A 304 0.10 -12.85 6.42
C MET A 304 1.40 -13.42 5.87
N PRO A 305 2.55 -13.42 6.59
CA PRO A 305 3.80 -14.01 6.10
C PRO A 305 3.69 -15.50 5.74
N ALA A 306 2.70 -16.22 6.28
CA ALA A 306 2.48 -17.62 5.97
C ALA A 306 1.76 -17.84 4.62
N ARG A 307 1.11 -16.80 4.07
CA ARG A 307 0.31 -16.91 2.84
C ARG A 307 0.68 -15.96 1.72
N ALA A 308 1.37 -14.85 2.01
CA ALA A 308 1.88 -13.95 0.98
C ALA A 308 2.87 -14.70 0.06
N ASP A 309 2.80 -14.42 -1.24
CA ASP A 309 3.68 -15.05 -2.23
C ASP A 309 5.12 -14.56 -2.10
N VAL A 310 5.29 -13.28 -1.73
CA VAL A 310 6.58 -12.69 -1.39
C VAL A 310 6.47 -11.88 -0.10
N THR A 311 7.34 -12.16 0.87
CA THR A 311 7.48 -11.35 2.08
C THR A 311 8.87 -10.70 2.10
N LEU A 312 8.88 -9.36 2.10
CA LEU A 312 10.07 -8.53 2.27
C LEU A 312 10.17 -8.13 3.74
N HIS A 313 11.06 -8.77 4.50
CA HIS A 313 11.23 -8.51 5.93
C HIS A 313 12.08 -7.24 6.12
N LEU A 314 11.50 -6.20 6.69
CA LEU A 314 12.18 -4.94 6.97
C LEU A 314 12.87 -4.98 8.33
N ASN A 315 14.07 -4.39 8.43
CA ASN A 315 14.72 -4.11 9.69
C ASN A 315 14.29 -2.73 10.25
N GLN A 316 14.82 -2.37 11.41
CA GLN A 316 14.54 -1.09 12.10
C GLN A 316 14.94 0.16 11.30
N HIS A 317 15.75 0.01 10.25
CA HIS A 317 16.28 1.08 9.40
C HIS A 317 15.61 1.14 8.02
N HIS A 318 14.42 0.57 7.85
CA HIS A 318 13.68 0.52 6.58
C HIS A 318 14.41 -0.27 5.46
N GLN A 319 15.40 -1.10 5.80
CA GLN A 319 16.10 -1.91 4.82
C GLN A 319 15.50 -3.31 4.78
N ILE A 320 15.44 -3.90 3.59
CA ILE A 320 15.05 -5.29 3.41
C ILE A 320 16.17 -6.18 3.94
N ALA A 321 15.90 -6.89 5.04
CA ALA A 321 16.81 -7.79 5.72
C ALA A 321 16.76 -9.21 5.17
N SER A 322 15.60 -9.67 4.70
CA SER A 322 15.43 -10.94 4.02
C SER A 322 14.23 -10.94 3.09
N VAL A 323 14.26 -11.83 2.11
CA VAL A 323 13.17 -12.09 1.16
C VAL A 323 12.73 -13.54 1.36
N GLN A 324 11.43 -13.75 1.53
CA GLN A 324 10.81 -15.07 1.62
C GLN A 324 9.83 -15.22 0.46
N LEU A 325 9.96 -16.31 -0.30
CA LEU A 325 9.01 -16.69 -1.35
C LEU A 325 8.23 -17.93 -0.92
N ARG A 326 6.98 -18.03 -1.39
CA ARG A 326 6.15 -19.24 -1.27
C ARG A 326 6.22 -20.11 -2.53
#